data_AF-A0A075GPX7-F1
#
_entry.id   AF-A0A075GPX7-F1
#
_cell.length_a   1.000
_cell.length_b   1.000
_cell.length_c   1.000
_cell.angle_alpha   90.00
_cell.angle_beta   90.00
_cell.angle_gamma   90.00
#
_symmetry.space_group_name_H-M   'P 1'
#
loop_
_entity.id
_entity.type
_entity.pdbx_description
1 polymer ?
#
loop_
_entity_poly.entity_id
_entity_poly.type
_entity_poly.pdbx_seq_one_letter_code
_entity_poly.pdbx_strand_id
1 'polypeptide(L)'
;MILEFFSISKASSRLRGELNAELVKGYQSIRMAEMIDGEMRLENEAMKIPQLKKLTITPKNIMGVKIPRLEGGRREELLTDYLLEIPVSISEAMKAFQEVHKIVLDVAEKETTLRKLLYEIDKTKRKANAIENVFIPRLEAAIRFIIFRLEEMERDTFAMLKTVKRKMSERDEQAKKEAAVIAN
;
A
#
# COMPACT_ATOMS: atom_id res chain seq x y z
N MET A 1 -0.35 -9.98 1.18
CA MET A 1 -0.89 -8.61 1.27
C MET A 1 -2.31 -8.54 1.84
N ILE A 2 -3.37 -8.92 1.12
CA ILE A 2 -4.76 -8.74 1.61
C ILE A 2 -5.03 -9.55 2.90
N LEU A 3 -4.57 -10.80 2.97
CA LEU A 3 -4.71 -11.63 4.18
C LEU A 3 -3.97 -11.03 5.39
N GLU A 4 -2.76 -10.52 5.18
CA GLU A 4 -1.99 -9.82 6.24
C GLU A 4 -2.66 -8.51 6.65
N PHE A 5 -3.25 -7.77 5.71
CA PHE A 5 -4.02 -6.57 6.03
C PHE A 5 -5.19 -6.91 6.97
N PHE A 6 -5.95 -7.97 6.67
CA PHE A 6 -7.06 -8.39 7.52
C PHE A 6 -6.61 -8.93 8.89
N SER A 7 -5.48 -9.63 8.97
CA SER A 7 -4.96 -10.10 10.25
C SER A 7 -4.50 -8.93 11.14
N ILE A 8 -3.79 -7.95 10.56
CA ILE A 8 -3.37 -6.73 11.27
C ILE A 8 -4.58 -5.86 11.62
N SER A 9 -5.60 -5.79 10.77
CA SER A 9 -6.83 -5.04 11.04
C SER A 9 -7.59 -5.60 12.24
N LYS A 10 -7.75 -6.93 12.32
CA LYS A 10 -8.33 -7.60 13.50
C LYS A 10 -7.50 -7.33 14.75
N ALA A 11 -6.18 -7.44 14.66
CA ALA A 11 -5.27 -7.16 15.78
C ALA A 11 -5.37 -5.70 16.25
N SER A 12 -5.42 -4.73 15.33
CA SER A 12 -5.57 -3.31 15.65
C SER A 12 -6.91 -3.00 16.30
N SER A 13 -8.01 -3.60 15.84
CA SER A 13 -9.32 -3.45 16.48
C SER A 13 -9.34 -3.99 17.91
N ARG A 14 -8.67 -5.13 18.15
CA ARG A 14 -8.52 -5.70 19.49
C ARG A 14 -7.71 -4.77 20.40
N LEU A 15 -6.55 -4.31 19.94
CA LEU A 15 -5.69 -3.39 20.69
C LEU A 15 -6.39 -2.06 21.00
N ARG A 16 -7.25 -1.55 20.11
CA ARG A 16 -8.08 -0.37 20.40
C ARG A 16 -9.10 -0.63 21.51
N GLY A 17 -9.71 -1.81 21.53
CA GLY A 17 -10.62 -2.21 22.61
C GLY A 17 -9.90 -2.28 23.96
N GLU A 18 -8.72 -2.91 23.97
CA GLU A 18 -7.85 -2.99 25.15
C GLU A 18 -7.38 -1.59 25.61
N LEU A 19 -6.96 -0.73 24.68
CA LEU A 19 -6.56 0.64 24.96
C LEU A 19 -7.66 1.46 25.63
N ASN A 20 -8.90 1.37 25.12
CA ASN A 20 -10.03 2.10 25.70
C ASN A 20 -10.33 1.62 27.12
N ALA A 21 -10.24 0.32 27.39
CA ALA A 21 -10.44 -0.22 28.73
C ALA A 21 -9.36 0.28 29.71
N GLU A 22 -8.09 0.27 29.30
CA GLU A 22 -7.00 0.76 30.14
C GLU A 22 -7.01 2.28 30.32
N LEU A 23 -7.44 3.05 29.31
CA LEU A 23 -7.64 4.49 29.44
C LEU A 23 -8.70 4.83 30.48
N VAL A 24 -9.82 4.12 30.49
CA VAL A 24 -10.87 4.34 31.51
C VAL A 24 -10.33 4.11 32.90
N LYS A 25 -9.57 3.03 33.12
CA LYS A 25 -8.91 2.76 34.41
C LYS A 25 -7.89 3.84 34.77
N GLY A 26 -7.03 4.23 33.83
CA GLY A 26 -6.04 5.28 34.04
C GLY A 26 -6.66 6.62 34.45
N TYR A 27 -7.72 7.05 33.76
CA TYR A 27 -8.44 8.27 34.13
C TYR A 27 -9.12 8.17 35.50
N GLN A 28 -9.62 6.99 35.89
CA GLN A 28 -10.13 6.77 37.24
C GLN A 28 -9.03 6.92 38.29
N SER A 29 -7.84 6.38 38.05
CA SER A 29 -6.69 6.52 38.95
C SER A 29 -6.23 7.98 39.10
N ILE A 30 -6.22 8.76 38.01
CA ILE A 30 -5.93 10.20 38.07
C ILE A 30 -6.97 10.93 38.92
N ARG A 31 -8.26 10.69 38.67
CA ARG A 31 -9.35 11.33 39.45
C ARG A 31 -9.24 10.99 40.94
N MET A 32 -8.90 9.74 41.28
CA MET A 32 -8.69 9.35 42.66
C MET A 32 -7.50 10.09 43.28
N ALA A 33 -6.42 10.28 42.53
CA ALA A 33 -5.27 11.06 42.98
C ALA A 33 -5.61 12.54 43.20
N GLU A 34 -6.38 13.15 42.29
CA GLU A 34 -6.89 14.53 42.45
C GLU A 34 -7.74 14.69 43.71
N MET A 35 -8.59 13.70 44.03
CA MET A 35 -9.46 13.73 45.21
C MET A 35 -8.70 13.59 46.53
N ILE A 36 -7.61 12.80 46.57
CA ILE A 36 -6.83 12.54 47.79
C ILE A 36 -5.76 13.61 48.02
N ASP A 37 -4.95 13.89 46.99
CA ASP A 37 -3.75 14.73 47.10
C ASP A 37 -3.97 16.18 46.69
N GLY A 38 -5.10 16.48 46.03
CA GLY A 38 -5.39 17.77 45.44
C GLY A 38 -4.70 17.99 44.09
N GLU A 39 -5.34 18.79 43.24
CA GLU A 39 -4.88 19.09 41.87
C GLU A 39 -3.49 19.72 41.84
N MET A 40 -3.22 20.68 42.73
CA MET A 40 -1.95 21.42 42.77
C MET A 40 -0.75 20.51 43.07
N ARG A 41 -0.93 19.47 43.90
CA ARG A 41 0.15 18.53 44.21
C ARG A 41 0.42 17.59 43.03
N LEU A 42 -0.64 17.10 42.40
CA LEU A 42 -0.53 16.26 41.20
C LEU A 42 0.20 16.98 40.06
N GLU A 43 -0.13 18.24 39.81
CA GLU A 43 0.51 19.05 38.77
C GLU A 43 2.00 19.26 39.06
N ASN A 44 2.35 19.61 40.31
CA ASN A 44 3.74 19.78 40.72
C ASN A 44 4.56 18.49 40.55
N GLU A 45 3.99 17.34 40.91
CA GLU A 45 4.66 16.05 40.69
C GLU A 45 4.76 15.70 39.20
N ALA A 46 3.73 16.00 38.40
CA ALA A 46 3.75 15.78 36.97
C ALA A 46 4.86 16.58 36.27
N MET A 47 5.13 17.80 36.71
CA MET A 47 6.21 18.64 36.17
C MET A 47 7.62 18.08 36.45
N LYS A 48 7.79 17.37 37.56
CA LYS A 48 9.08 16.78 37.96
C LYS A 48 9.40 15.48 37.21
N ILE A 49 8.42 14.89 36.53
CA ILE A 49 8.58 13.63 35.79
C ILE A 49 9.65 13.82 34.69
N PRO A 50 10.78 13.08 34.73
CA PRO A 50 11.79 13.17 33.68
C PRO A 50 11.25 12.71 32.32
N GLN A 51 11.78 13.32 31.26
CA GLN A 51 11.37 13.05 29.88
C GLN A 51 11.58 11.58 29.49
N LEU A 52 10.69 11.08 28.63
CA LEU A 52 10.77 9.74 28.08
C LEU A 52 12.00 9.57 27.16
N LYS A 53 12.54 8.34 27.11
CA LYS A 53 13.64 7.98 26.20
C LYS A 53 13.23 8.22 24.74
N LYS A 54 14.17 8.71 23.94
CA LYS A 54 13.95 8.95 22.50
C LYS A 54 13.41 7.69 21.81
N LEU A 55 12.36 7.86 21.02
CA LEU A 55 11.77 6.80 20.20
C LEU A 55 12.65 6.52 18.99
N THR A 56 13.04 5.26 18.79
CA THR A 56 13.78 4.83 17.60
C THR A 56 12.84 4.15 16.63
N ILE A 57 12.83 4.61 15.37
CA ILE A 57 11.96 4.07 14.32
C ILE A 57 12.81 3.25 13.36
N THR A 58 12.58 1.95 13.30
CA THR A 58 13.28 1.05 12.38
C THR A 58 12.34 0.64 11.23
N PRO A 59 12.75 0.78 9.96
CA PRO A 59 11.91 0.35 8.85
C PRO A 59 11.96 -1.19 8.72
N LYS A 60 10.79 -1.83 8.70
CA LYS A 60 10.62 -3.25 8.38
C LYS A 60 9.92 -3.39 7.03
N ASN A 61 10.30 -4.38 6.23
CA ASN A 61 9.65 -4.65 4.96
C ASN A 61 8.67 -5.82 5.12
N ILE A 62 7.42 -5.64 4.67
CA ILE A 62 6.42 -6.71 4.57
C ILE A 62 5.82 -6.64 3.18
N MET A 63 5.99 -7.72 2.40
CA MET A 63 5.48 -7.84 1.03
C MET A 63 5.87 -6.67 0.10
N GLY A 64 7.03 -6.03 0.30
CA GLY A 64 7.46 -4.89 -0.52
C GLY A 64 6.97 -3.53 -0.03
N VAL A 65 6.22 -3.48 1.07
CA VAL A 65 5.82 -2.23 1.75
C VAL A 65 6.73 -1.97 2.95
N LYS A 66 7.37 -0.80 2.97
CA LYS A 66 8.21 -0.33 4.10
C LYS A 66 7.32 0.20 5.23
N ILE A 67 7.16 -0.59 6.27
CA ILE A 67 6.40 -0.26 7.48
C ILE A 67 7.34 0.24 8.58
N PRO A 68 6.93 1.23 9.40
CA PRO A 68 7.71 1.61 10.56
C PRO A 68 7.51 0.59 11.68
N ARG A 69 8.59 0.20 12.33
CA ARG A 69 8.59 -0.51 13.60
C ARG A 69 9.08 0.46 14.68
N LEU A 70 8.37 0.52 15.79
CA LEU A 70 8.69 1.41 16.89
C LEU A 70 9.47 0.61 17.95
N GLU A 71 10.70 1.03 18.22
CA GLU A 71 11.52 0.49 19.30
C GLU A 71 11.83 1.62 20.29
N GLY A 72 11.67 1.37 21.59
CA GLY A 72 11.84 2.39 22.63
C GLY A 72 10.52 3.00 23.11
N GLY A 73 10.58 4.24 23.60
CA GLY A 73 9.44 4.89 24.28
C GLY A 73 9.10 4.30 25.66
N ARG A 74 9.91 3.35 26.14
CA ARG A 74 9.76 2.76 27.47
C ARG A 74 10.62 3.54 28.45
N ARG A 75 10.03 3.88 29.60
CA ARG A 75 10.79 4.32 30.77
C ARG A 75 11.57 3.11 31.28
N GLU A 76 12.86 3.24 31.54
CA GLU A 76 13.52 2.29 32.46
C GLU A 76 12.87 2.45 33.84
N GLU A 77 12.87 1.36 34.62
CA GLU A 77 12.30 1.30 35.95
C GLU A 77 12.62 2.60 36.70
N LEU A 78 11.57 3.25 37.22
CA LEU A 78 11.71 4.45 38.04
C LEU A 78 12.84 4.21 39.03
N LEU A 79 13.81 5.13 39.06
CA LEU A 79 14.77 5.23 40.15
C LEU A 79 13.99 5.04 41.44
N THR A 80 14.26 3.96 42.17
CA THR A 80 13.55 3.54 43.37
C THR A 80 13.41 4.67 44.38
N ASP A 81 14.36 5.61 44.35
CA ASP A 81 14.41 6.80 45.19
C ASP A 81 13.27 7.81 44.91
N TYR A 82 12.88 7.98 43.65
CA TYR A 82 11.78 8.89 43.29
C TYR A 82 10.42 8.31 43.70
N LEU A 83 10.28 6.98 43.76
CA LEU A 83 9.03 6.32 44.13
C LEU A 83 8.70 6.43 45.63
N LEU A 84 9.71 6.67 46.46
CA LEU A 84 9.57 6.76 47.93
C LEU A 84 8.97 8.10 48.40
N GLU A 85 9.13 9.17 47.62
CA GLU A 85 8.61 10.52 47.97
C GLU A 85 7.19 10.79 47.43
N ILE A 86 6.74 10.00 46.45
CA ILE A 86 5.45 10.21 45.78
C ILE A 86 4.31 9.52 46.55
N PRO A 87 3.15 10.17 46.70
CA PRO A 87 1.92 9.52 47.18
C PRO A 87 1.57 8.27 46.39
N VAL A 88 1.03 7.27 47.09
CA VAL A 88 0.66 5.98 46.49
C VAL A 88 -0.35 6.15 45.35
N SER A 89 -1.32 7.05 45.53
CA SER A 89 -2.32 7.49 44.54
C SER A 89 -1.71 7.98 43.23
N ILE A 90 -0.72 8.89 43.30
CA ILE A 90 -0.05 9.44 42.13
C ILE A 90 0.84 8.37 41.47
N SER A 91 1.50 7.53 42.27
CA SER A 91 2.31 6.41 41.80
C SER A 91 1.48 5.38 41.02
N GLU A 92 0.29 5.06 41.49
CA GLU A 92 -0.66 4.17 40.82
C GLU A 92 -1.14 4.74 39.49
N ALA A 93 -1.55 6.02 39.48
CA ALA A 93 -1.94 6.71 38.24
C ALA A 93 -0.80 6.74 37.22
N MET A 94 0.44 6.98 37.67
CA MET A 94 1.62 6.96 36.81
C MET A 94 1.87 5.57 36.21
N LYS A 95 1.73 4.49 36.98
CA LYS A 95 1.86 3.12 36.47
C LYS A 95 0.79 2.80 35.42
N ALA A 96 -0.46 3.14 35.69
CA ALA A 96 -1.56 2.94 34.74
C ALA A 96 -1.29 3.66 33.41
N PHE A 97 -0.82 4.91 33.44
CA PHE A 97 -0.50 5.65 32.22
C PHE A 97 0.77 5.16 31.50
N GLN A 98 1.71 4.53 32.19
CA GLN A 98 2.86 3.87 31.55
C GLN A 98 2.41 2.65 30.74
N GLU A 99 1.45 1.87 31.25
CA GLU A 99 0.86 0.75 30.52
C GLU A 99 0.05 1.22 29.31
N VAL A 100 -0.78 2.26 29.49
CA VAL A 100 -1.48 2.93 28.39
C VAL A 100 -0.50 3.39 27.31
N HIS A 101 0.59 4.05 27.70
CA HIS A 101 1.58 4.55 26.73
C HIS A 101 2.17 3.43 25.87
N LYS A 102 2.45 2.26 26.46
CA LYS A 102 2.91 1.08 25.74
C LYS A 102 1.89 0.62 24.70
N ILE A 103 0.62 0.53 25.08
CA ILE A 103 -0.46 0.11 24.17
C ILE A 103 -0.64 1.14 23.05
N VAL A 104 -0.55 2.44 23.34
CA VAL A 104 -0.63 3.51 22.34
C VAL A 104 0.46 3.37 21.29
N LEU A 105 1.70 3.08 21.67
CA LEU A 105 2.80 2.86 20.74
C LEU A 105 2.53 1.66 19.82
N ASP A 106 2.04 0.55 20.39
CA ASP A 106 1.66 -0.65 19.61
C ASP A 106 0.53 -0.35 18.63
N VAL A 107 -0.51 0.36 19.06
CA VAL A 107 -1.64 0.80 18.21
C VAL A 107 -1.14 1.71 17.08
N ALA A 108 -0.29 2.69 17.40
CA ALA A 108 0.26 3.61 16.41
C ALA A 108 1.08 2.89 15.33
N GLU A 109 1.88 1.90 15.71
CA GLU A 109 2.63 1.06 14.76
C GLU A 109 1.68 0.30 13.81
N LYS A 110 0.67 -0.39 14.36
CA LYS A 110 -0.28 -1.18 13.56
C LYS A 110 -1.15 -0.32 12.67
N GLU A 111 -1.65 0.81 13.15
CA GLU A 111 -2.46 1.73 12.34
C GLU A 111 -1.66 2.35 11.19
N THR A 112 -0.44 2.77 11.46
CA THR A 112 0.44 3.32 10.41
C THR A 112 0.75 2.26 9.36
N THR A 113 0.97 1.02 9.81
CA THR A 113 1.14 -0.13 8.92
C THR A 113 -0.10 -0.38 8.06
N LEU A 114 -1.30 -0.35 8.64
CA LEU A 114 -2.56 -0.52 7.91
C LEU A 114 -2.76 0.53 6.84
N ARG A 115 -2.52 1.82 7.16
CA ARG A 115 -2.64 2.90 6.17
C ARG A 115 -1.70 2.70 4.99
N LYS A 116 -0.44 2.32 5.24
CA LYS A 116 0.54 2.06 4.18
C LYS A 116 0.17 0.85 3.32
N LEU A 117 -0.28 -0.24 3.94
CA LEU A 117 -0.75 -1.42 3.21
C LEU A 117 -1.97 -1.10 2.36
N LEU A 118 -2.94 -0.36 2.90
CA LEU A 118 -4.15 0.03 2.18
C LEU A 118 -3.82 0.86 0.93
N TYR A 119 -2.88 1.80 1.05
CA TYR A 119 -2.42 2.60 -0.08
C TYR A 119 -1.81 1.74 -1.20
N GLU A 120 -0.96 0.78 -0.85
CA GLU A 120 -0.33 -0.09 -1.85
C GLU A 120 -1.35 -1.08 -2.47
N ILE A 121 -2.32 -1.55 -1.70
CA ILE A 121 -3.43 -2.38 -2.22
C ILE A 121 -4.28 -1.59 -3.22
N ASP A 122 -4.64 -0.34 -2.91
CA ASP A 122 -5.42 0.48 -3.85
C ASP A 122 -4.62 0.77 -5.13
N LYS A 123 -3.32 1.04 -4.99
CA LYS A 123 -2.42 1.25 -6.14
C LYS A 123 -2.31 0.00 -7.02
N THR A 124 -2.18 -1.19 -6.43
CA THR A 124 -2.12 -2.45 -7.20
C THR A 124 -3.47 -2.76 -7.85
N LYS A 125 -4.59 -2.53 -7.17
CA LYS A 125 -5.95 -2.66 -7.74
C LYS A 125 -6.16 -1.73 -8.94
N ARG A 126 -5.78 -0.45 -8.83
CA ARG A 126 -5.89 0.51 -9.94
C ARG A 126 -5.04 0.11 -11.14
N LYS A 127 -3.82 -0.40 -10.91
CA LYS A 127 -2.95 -0.91 -11.97
C LYS A 127 -3.57 -2.12 -12.68
N ALA A 128 -4.08 -3.09 -11.93
CA ALA A 128 -4.75 -4.26 -12.51
C ALA A 128 -5.94 -3.84 -13.38
N ASN A 129 -6.78 -2.93 -12.86
CA ASN A 129 -7.93 -2.40 -13.58
C ASN A 129 -7.53 -1.66 -14.88
N ALA A 130 -6.45 -0.89 -14.85
CA ALA A 130 -5.94 -0.23 -16.06
C ALA A 130 -5.45 -1.24 -17.10
N ILE A 131 -4.78 -2.31 -16.65
CA ILE A 131 -4.31 -3.37 -17.55
C ILE A 131 -5.50 -4.06 -18.22
N GLU A 132 -6.47 -4.50 -17.42
CA GLU A 132 -7.65 -5.24 -17.90
C GLU A 132 -8.54 -4.41 -18.82
N ASN A 133 -8.87 -3.18 -18.42
CA ASN A 133 -9.90 -2.39 -19.10
C ASN A 133 -9.36 -1.37 -20.11
N VAL A 134 -8.05 -1.10 -20.12
CA VAL A 134 -7.45 -0.10 -21.03
C VAL A 134 -6.35 -0.72 -21.90
N PHE A 135 -5.34 -1.34 -21.29
CA PHE A 135 -4.20 -1.82 -22.05
C PHE A 135 -4.53 -3.05 -22.90
N ILE A 136 -5.19 -4.07 -22.34
CA ILE A 136 -5.55 -5.28 -23.09
C ILE A 136 -6.43 -4.93 -24.31
N PRO A 137 -7.55 -4.21 -24.18
CA PRO A 137 -8.40 -3.88 -25.33
C PRO A 137 -7.67 -3.05 -26.39
N ARG A 138 -6.80 -2.13 -25.96
CA ARG A 138 -6.01 -1.28 -26.87
C ARG A 138 -4.97 -2.09 -27.64
N LEU A 139 -4.29 -3.03 -26.98
CA LEU A 139 -3.32 -3.91 -27.63
C LEU A 139 -4.02 -4.86 -28.61
N GLU A 140 -5.17 -5.42 -28.24
CA GLU A 140 -5.96 -6.24 -29.16
C GLU A 140 -6.47 -5.45 -30.38
N ALA A 141 -6.90 -4.20 -30.18
CA ALA A 141 -7.28 -3.32 -31.28
C ALA A 141 -6.10 -3.03 -32.20
N ALA A 142 -4.90 -2.81 -31.65
CA ALA A 142 -3.68 -2.62 -32.43
C ALA A 142 -3.32 -3.89 -33.23
N ILE A 143 -3.44 -5.07 -32.64
CA ILE A 143 -3.22 -6.36 -33.33
C ILE A 143 -4.20 -6.50 -34.50
N ARG A 144 -5.50 -6.25 -34.29
CA ARG A 144 -6.50 -6.31 -35.35
C ARG A 144 -6.19 -5.34 -36.49
N PHE A 145 -5.75 -4.13 -36.17
CA PHE A 145 -5.36 -3.13 -37.17
C PHE A 145 -4.14 -3.58 -37.99
N ILE A 146 -3.12 -4.14 -37.34
CA ILE A 146 -1.92 -4.64 -38.02
C ILE A 146 -2.28 -5.79 -38.97
N ILE A 147 -3.09 -6.76 -38.50
CA ILE A 147 -3.54 -7.88 -39.34
C ILE A 147 -4.33 -7.37 -40.55
N PHE A 148 -5.31 -6.49 -40.33
CA PHE A 148 -6.09 -5.89 -41.41
C PHE A 148 -5.19 -5.17 -42.43
N ARG A 149 -4.18 -4.43 -41.99
CA ARG A 149 -3.27 -3.73 -42.89
C ARG A 149 -2.38 -4.69 -43.69
N LEU A 150 -1.91 -5.77 -43.07
CA LEU A 150 -1.13 -6.80 -43.75
C LEU A 150 -1.97 -7.54 -44.81
N GLU A 151 -3.21 -7.92 -44.48
CA GLU A 151 -4.13 -8.55 -45.43
C GLU A 151 -4.42 -7.65 -46.63
N GLU A 152 -4.62 -6.34 -46.41
CA GLU A 152 -4.84 -5.39 -47.50
C GLU A 152 -3.60 -5.26 -48.40
N MET A 153 -2.40 -5.24 -47.82
CA MET A 153 -1.15 -5.25 -48.60
C MET A 153 -0.97 -6.54 -49.41
N GLU A 154 -1.34 -7.69 -48.87
CA GLU A 154 -1.34 -8.96 -49.61
C GLU A 154 -2.35 -8.96 -50.76
N ARG A 155 -3.54 -8.38 -50.57
CA ARG A 155 -4.53 -8.23 -51.63
C ARG A 155 -4.04 -7.33 -52.76
N ASP A 156 -3.45 -6.18 -52.44
CA ASP A 156 -2.91 -5.24 -53.42
C ASP A 156 -1.77 -5.88 -54.24
N THR A 157 -0.85 -6.59 -53.57
CA THR A 157 0.25 -7.28 -54.24
C THR A 157 -0.24 -8.41 -55.14
N PHE A 158 -1.25 -9.18 -54.71
CA PHE A 158 -1.88 -10.21 -55.53
C PHE A 158 -2.57 -9.64 -56.77
N ALA A 159 -3.31 -8.53 -56.63
CA ALA A 159 -3.95 -7.86 -57.76
C ALA A 159 -2.92 -7.30 -58.77
N MET A 160 -1.81 -6.75 -58.27
CA MET A 160 -0.69 -6.29 -59.10
C MET A 160 -0.08 -7.45 -59.89
N LEU A 161 0.25 -8.57 -59.24
CA LEU A 161 0.80 -9.76 -59.89
C LEU A 161 -0.14 -10.34 -60.95
N LYS A 162 -1.44 -10.41 -60.66
CA LYS A 162 -2.46 -10.86 -61.62
C LYS A 162 -2.50 -9.98 -62.86
N THR A 163 -2.40 -8.66 -62.68
CA THR A 163 -2.40 -7.69 -63.78
C THR A 163 -1.14 -7.80 -64.63
N VAL A 164 0.03 -7.94 -64.01
CA VAL A 164 1.29 -8.15 -64.72
C VAL A 164 1.25 -9.44 -65.53
N LYS A 165 0.79 -10.54 -64.93
CA LYS A 165 0.66 -11.83 -65.63
C LYS A 165 -0.30 -11.74 -66.83
N ARG A 166 -1.43 -11.04 -66.70
CA ARG A 166 -2.38 -10.80 -67.80
C ARG A 166 -1.74 -10.01 -68.95
N LYS A 167 -1.02 -8.93 -68.63
CA LYS A 167 -0.32 -8.12 -69.65
C LYS A 167 0.78 -8.92 -70.37
N MET A 168 1.48 -9.81 -69.66
CA MET A 168 2.47 -10.70 -70.28
C MET A 168 1.80 -11.71 -71.21
N SER A 169 0.71 -12.37 -70.79
CA SER A 169 0.01 -13.33 -71.65
C SER A 169 -0.62 -12.68 -72.88
N GLU A 170 -1.18 -11.47 -72.76
CA GLU A 170 -1.73 -10.71 -73.90
C GLU A 170 -0.63 -10.36 -74.92
N ARG A 171 0.57 -9.99 -74.45
CA ARG A 171 1.74 -9.75 -75.32
C ARG A 171 2.23 -11.03 -75.99
N ASP A 172 2.29 -12.15 -75.28
CA ASP A 172 2.70 -13.44 -75.84
C ASP A 172 1.71 -13.94 -76.91
N GLU A 173 0.40 -13.71 -76.71
CA GLU A 173 -0.63 -14.02 -77.72
C GLU A 173 -0.56 -13.09 -78.94
N GLN A 174 -0.28 -11.80 -78.74
CA GLN A 174 -0.07 -10.86 -79.84
C GLN A 174 1.18 -11.22 -80.65
N ALA A 175 2.29 -11.55 -79.98
CA ALA A 175 3.51 -12.02 -80.64
C ALA A 175 3.29 -13.32 -81.42
N LYS A 176 2.48 -14.26 -80.90
CA LYS A 176 2.08 -15.48 -81.63
C LYS A 176 1.19 -15.19 -82.84
N LYS A 177 0.28 -14.22 -82.75
CA LYS A 177 -0.58 -13.80 -83.87
C LYS A 177 0.23 -13.09 -84.95
N GLU A 178 1.16 -12.23 -84.59
CA GLU A 178 2.07 -11.56 -85.54
C GLU A 178 3.01 -12.57 -86.23
N ALA A 179 3.55 -13.54 -85.49
CA ALA A 179 4.36 -14.62 -86.07
C ALA A 179 3.55 -15.52 -87.04
N ALA A 180 2.26 -15.73 -86.78
CA ALA A 180 1.38 -16.50 -87.67
C ALA A 180 0.96 -15.72 -88.93
N VAL A 181 0.91 -14.39 -88.86
CA VAL A 181 0.62 -13.51 -90.02
C VAL A 181 1.83 -13.36 -90.93
N ILE A 182 3.06 -13.49 -90.40
CA ILE A 182 4.31 -13.45 -91.19
C ILE A 182 4.62 -14.80 -91.86
N ALA A 183 3.98 -15.90 -91.43
CA ALA A 183 4.21 -17.25 -91.93
C ALA A 183 3.22 -17.73 -93.03
N ASN A 184 2.23 -16.91 -93.39
CA ASN A 184 1.36 -17.09 -94.57
C ASN A 184 1.75 -16.08 -95.66
#